data_AF-A0AAE3LR67-F1
#
_entry.id   AF-A0AAE3LR67-F1
#
_cell.length_a   1.000
_cell.length_b   1.000
_cell.length_c   1.000
_cell.angle_alpha   90.00
_cell.angle_beta   90.00
_cell.angle_gamma   90.00
#
_symmetry.space_group_name_H-M   'P 1'
#
loop_
_entity.id
_entity.type
_entity.pdbx_description
1 polymer ?
#
loop_
_entity_poly.entity_id
_entity_poly.type
_entity_poly.pdbx_seq_one_letter_code
_entity_poly.pdbx_strand_id
1 'polypeptide(L)'
;MKKLIATTVFGLVMFMVTACNQTAEPTNNEKNAGNKQEQELTLQEVFDKTLNASNTLDSFTLNMVMDQDMSISSAPDETVSTSIQADMDIINEPMSLYQDMSIDMNMGDFRQNVAMESYFTEDGFFVYDSTTNQWAKMPEEMFNEVMQLSEEQTDPSVQLNQFKEFVDDFSFQQNSTEYILTLKTSGEKLLDIVKELSGDMLDEELIGEEILNNMNIEQLDYIMHIDKETFLPNKVDMKLTMKMAMEGDEITIQQSTSATYTNINGLEKITVPQEVLDNSVDAQY
;
A
#
# COMPACT_ATOMS: atom_id res chain seq x y z
N MET A 1 -22.96 -2.09 -66.69
CA MET A 1 -21.76 -1.43 -66.10
C MET A 1 -22.22 -0.04 -65.69
N LYS A 2 -22.26 0.44 -64.44
CA LYS A 2 -21.43 0.29 -63.22
C LYS A 2 -22.37 0.42 -61.99
N LYS A 3 -22.44 -0.57 -61.11
CA LYS A 3 -21.85 -0.64 -59.75
C LYS A 3 -22.27 0.45 -58.74
N LEU A 4 -23.03 -0.01 -57.74
CA LEU A 4 -23.23 0.44 -56.35
C LEU A 4 -22.01 1.08 -55.68
N ILE A 5 -22.23 2.07 -54.82
CA ILE A 5 -21.73 2.12 -53.42
C ILE A 5 -22.76 2.91 -52.59
N ALA A 6 -23.42 2.24 -51.63
CA ALA A 6 -24.18 2.87 -50.55
C ALA A 6 -23.30 2.79 -49.30
N THR A 7 -22.87 3.93 -48.79
CA THR A 7 -22.02 4.02 -47.59
C THR A 7 -22.93 4.26 -46.40
N THR A 8 -23.17 3.22 -45.60
CA THR A 8 -23.90 3.34 -44.34
C THR A 8 -22.93 3.79 -43.26
N VAL A 9 -23.16 4.98 -42.72
CA VAL A 9 -22.50 5.50 -41.52
C VAL A 9 -23.01 4.68 -40.33
N PHE A 10 -22.19 3.79 -39.80
CA PHE A 10 -22.48 3.13 -38.52
C PHE A 10 -21.87 4.01 -37.42
N GLY A 11 -22.72 4.83 -36.79
CA GLY A 11 -22.35 5.56 -35.59
C GLY A 11 -22.06 4.55 -34.48
N LEU A 12 -20.80 4.50 -34.05
CA LEU A 12 -20.38 3.77 -32.86
C LEU A 12 -20.95 4.52 -31.64
N VAL A 13 -22.11 4.08 -31.17
CA VAL A 13 -22.67 4.53 -29.90
C VAL A 13 -21.76 3.97 -28.80
N MET A 14 -20.94 4.82 -28.17
CA MET A 14 -20.26 4.48 -26.93
C MET A 14 -21.32 4.25 -25.85
N PHE A 15 -21.46 3.00 -25.41
CA PHE A 15 -22.18 2.69 -24.19
C PHE A 15 -21.30 3.19 -23.02
N MET A 16 -21.72 4.28 -22.38
CA MET A 16 -21.33 4.53 -20.98
C MET A 16 -22.05 3.48 -20.15
N VAL A 17 -21.42 2.32 -19.95
CA VAL A 17 -21.91 1.31 -19.01
C VAL A 17 -21.59 1.84 -17.64
N THR A 18 -22.62 2.15 -16.87
CA THR A 18 -22.52 2.49 -15.45
C THR A 18 -21.82 1.35 -14.71
N ALA A 19 -20.65 1.64 -14.13
CA ALA A 19 -19.71 0.68 -13.54
C ALA A 19 -20.29 -0.10 -12.34
N CYS A 20 -21.36 0.38 -11.71
CA CYS A 20 -21.92 -0.20 -10.48
C CYS A 20 -22.44 -1.65 -10.58
N ASN A 21 -22.43 -2.28 -11.76
CA ASN A 21 -22.94 -3.64 -11.94
C ASN A 21 -21.98 -4.56 -12.72
N GLN A 22 -20.68 -4.21 -12.77
CA GLN A 22 -19.67 -4.99 -13.45
C GLN A 22 -19.30 -6.24 -12.64
N THR A 23 -19.43 -7.41 -13.29
CA THR A 23 -18.93 -8.70 -12.76
C THR A 23 -17.50 -8.94 -13.23
N ALA A 24 -16.74 -9.76 -12.50
CA ALA A 24 -15.31 -9.94 -12.75
C ALA A 24 -15.02 -10.68 -14.07
N GLU A 25 -14.16 -10.11 -14.90
CA GLU A 25 -13.68 -10.76 -16.12
C GLU A 25 -12.66 -11.87 -15.78
N PRO A 26 -12.73 -13.06 -16.40
CA PRO A 26 -11.73 -14.09 -16.17
C PRO A 26 -10.36 -13.67 -16.74
N THR A 27 -9.30 -13.91 -15.97
CA THR A 27 -7.92 -13.68 -16.43
C THR A 27 -7.58 -14.53 -17.67
N ASN A 28 -6.61 -14.09 -18.48
CA ASN A 28 -6.28 -14.71 -19.77
C ASN A 28 -5.95 -16.21 -19.71
N ASN A 29 -5.53 -16.73 -18.55
CA ASN A 29 -5.21 -18.14 -18.36
C ASN A 29 -6.45 -19.03 -18.14
N GLU A 30 -7.61 -18.46 -17.81
CA GLU A 30 -8.82 -19.22 -17.45
C GLU A 30 -9.93 -19.17 -18.50
N LYS A 31 -9.70 -18.50 -19.64
CA LYS A 31 -10.65 -18.44 -20.77
C LYS A 31 -11.05 -19.81 -21.36
N ASN A 32 -10.42 -20.91 -20.93
CA ASN A 32 -10.71 -22.28 -21.34
C ASN A 32 -11.28 -23.19 -20.23
N ALA A 33 -11.52 -22.69 -19.02
CA ALA A 33 -12.11 -23.48 -17.95
C ALA A 33 -13.64 -23.44 -18.03
N GLY A 34 -14.24 -24.57 -18.41
CA GLY A 34 -15.69 -24.70 -18.59
C GLY A 34 -16.49 -24.41 -17.31
N ASN A 35 -17.28 -23.34 -17.35
CA ASN A 35 -18.61 -23.17 -16.79
C ASN A 35 -18.91 -23.97 -15.50
N LYS A 36 -18.36 -23.52 -14.37
CA LYS A 36 -19.06 -23.63 -13.09
C LYS A 36 -19.71 -22.28 -12.83
N GLN A 37 -21.01 -22.28 -12.57
CA GLN A 37 -21.71 -21.12 -12.03
C GLN A 37 -21.17 -20.84 -10.64
N GLU A 38 -20.01 -20.20 -10.57
CA GLU A 38 -19.67 -19.38 -9.41
C GLU A 38 -20.68 -18.22 -9.40
N GLN A 39 -21.18 -17.88 -8.21
CA GLN A 39 -22.09 -16.77 -8.07
C GLN A 39 -21.31 -15.51 -8.47
N GLU A 40 -21.60 -14.97 -9.67
CA GLU A 40 -20.89 -13.79 -10.18
C GLU A 40 -21.22 -12.61 -9.27
N LEU A 41 -20.32 -12.33 -8.32
CA LEU A 41 -20.36 -11.13 -7.52
C LEU A 41 -19.95 -9.94 -8.38
N THR A 42 -20.59 -8.82 -8.12
CA THR A 42 -20.20 -7.52 -8.65
C THR A 42 -18.98 -6.97 -7.89
N LEU A 43 -18.28 -6.02 -8.50
CA LEU A 43 -17.17 -5.31 -7.86
C LEU A 43 -17.58 -4.71 -6.51
N GLN A 44 -18.73 -4.04 -6.46
CA GLN A 44 -19.27 -3.45 -5.24
C GLN A 44 -19.51 -4.50 -4.14
N GLU A 45 -20.07 -5.65 -4.49
CA GLU A 45 -20.32 -6.74 -3.52
C GLU A 45 -19.02 -7.33 -2.99
N VAL A 46 -18.00 -7.50 -3.83
CA VAL A 46 -16.67 -7.97 -3.38
C VAL A 46 -16.02 -6.94 -2.48
N PHE A 47 -16.07 -5.66 -2.85
CA PHE A 47 -15.52 -4.58 -2.04
C PHE A 47 -16.20 -4.48 -0.66
N ASP A 48 -17.54 -4.48 -0.62
CA ASP A 48 -18.30 -4.44 0.63
C ASP A 48 -18.02 -5.69 1.50
N LYS A 49 -17.85 -6.86 0.89
CA LYS A 49 -17.45 -8.08 1.62
C LYS A 49 -16.03 -7.97 2.18
N THR A 50 -15.11 -7.38 1.42
CA THR A 50 -13.72 -7.16 1.83
C THR A 50 -13.64 -6.22 3.02
N LEU A 51 -14.41 -5.12 2.99
CA LEU A 51 -14.53 -4.19 4.10
C LEU A 51 -15.06 -4.89 5.36
N ASN A 52 -16.12 -5.69 5.22
CA ASN A 52 -16.70 -6.43 6.34
C ASN A 52 -15.76 -7.51 6.90
N ALA A 53 -15.01 -8.20 6.03
CA ALA A 53 -14.03 -9.19 6.45
C ALA A 53 -12.86 -8.54 7.20
N SER A 54 -12.44 -7.35 6.76
CA SER A 54 -11.33 -6.62 7.38
C SER A 54 -11.65 -6.15 8.80
N ASN A 55 -12.93 -5.92 9.14
CA ASN A 55 -13.38 -5.69 10.51
C ASN A 55 -13.23 -6.91 11.44
N THR A 56 -12.89 -8.08 10.89
CA THR A 56 -12.67 -9.32 11.66
C THR A 56 -11.19 -9.73 11.72
N LEU A 57 -10.30 -8.86 11.24
CA LEU A 57 -8.86 -9.03 11.37
C LEU A 57 -8.46 -8.76 12.82
N ASP A 58 -8.03 -9.82 13.50
CA ASP A 58 -7.46 -9.75 14.85
C ASP A 58 -5.94 -9.60 14.77
N SER A 59 -5.31 -10.32 13.84
CA SER A 59 -3.86 -10.29 13.64
C SER A 59 -3.45 -10.74 12.24
N PHE A 60 -2.23 -10.37 11.81
CA PHE A 60 -1.65 -10.81 10.54
C PHE A 60 -0.15 -10.56 10.49
N THR A 61 0.52 -11.28 9.60
CA THR A 61 1.92 -11.04 9.22
C THR A 61 1.94 -10.35 7.85
N LEU A 62 2.72 -9.28 7.71
CA LEU A 62 2.90 -8.51 6.48
C LEU A 62 4.37 -8.59 6.04
N ASN A 63 4.60 -9.13 4.84
CA ASN A 63 5.91 -9.09 4.18
C ASN A 63 5.88 -8.02 3.09
N MET A 64 6.74 -7.02 3.19
CA MET A 64 6.83 -5.89 2.27
C MET A 64 8.19 -5.84 1.58
N VAL A 65 8.17 -5.63 0.27
CA VAL A 65 9.34 -5.27 -0.53
C VAL A 65 9.03 -3.96 -1.25
N MET A 66 9.91 -2.98 -1.12
CA MET A 66 9.80 -1.70 -1.79
C MET A 66 11.12 -1.36 -2.48
N ASP A 67 11.05 -0.93 -3.73
CA ASP A 67 12.17 -0.34 -4.46
C ASP A 67 11.79 1.09 -4.84
N GLN A 68 12.69 2.04 -4.61
CA GLN A 68 12.53 3.44 -4.92
C GLN A 68 13.77 3.97 -5.63
N ASP A 69 13.59 4.63 -6.77
CA ASP A 69 14.61 5.38 -7.48
C ASP A 69 14.25 6.86 -7.51
N MET A 70 15.19 7.71 -7.10
CA MET A 70 15.07 9.15 -7.10
C MET A 70 16.14 9.77 -8.00
N SER A 71 15.74 10.66 -8.90
CA SER A 71 16.64 11.37 -9.82
C SER A 71 16.29 12.85 -9.89
N ILE A 72 17.30 13.68 -10.14
CA ILE A 72 17.16 15.15 -10.24
C ILE A 72 17.49 15.57 -11.67
N SER A 73 16.70 16.45 -12.26
CA SER A 73 16.85 16.88 -13.66
C SER A 73 18.21 17.50 -13.99
N SER A 74 18.84 18.20 -13.04
CA SER A 74 20.18 18.79 -13.21
C SER A 74 21.32 17.77 -13.15
N ALA A 75 21.07 16.58 -12.57
CA ALA A 75 22.04 15.51 -12.40
C ALA A 75 21.40 14.15 -12.70
N PRO A 76 20.98 13.89 -13.96
CA PRO A 76 20.23 12.69 -14.30
C PRO A 76 21.02 11.39 -14.11
N ASP A 77 22.36 11.47 -14.10
CA ASP A 77 23.27 10.34 -13.86
C ASP A 77 23.49 10.05 -12.36
N GLU A 78 23.03 10.94 -11.46
CA GLU A 78 23.11 10.77 -10.01
C GLU A 78 21.75 10.31 -9.46
N THR A 79 21.46 9.02 -9.64
CA THR A 79 20.26 8.39 -9.07
C THR A 79 20.55 7.88 -7.66
N VAL A 80 19.63 8.15 -6.74
CA VAL A 80 19.57 7.51 -5.42
C VAL A 80 18.58 6.36 -5.49
N SER A 81 19.08 5.14 -5.37
CA SER A 81 18.27 3.92 -5.31
C SER A 81 18.16 3.44 -3.87
N THR A 82 16.95 3.13 -3.43
CA THR A 82 16.66 2.59 -2.10
C THR A 82 15.82 1.33 -2.24
N SER A 83 16.25 0.23 -1.64
CA SER A 83 15.48 -0.99 -1.51
C SER A 83 15.16 -1.24 -0.05
N ILE A 84 13.91 -1.55 0.27
CA ILE A 84 13.42 -1.83 1.62
C ILE A 84 12.79 -3.22 1.61
N GLN A 85 13.19 -4.05 2.56
CA GLN A 85 12.51 -5.30 2.88
C GLN A 85 12.05 -5.18 4.33
N ALA A 86 10.78 -5.48 4.61
CA ALA A 86 10.23 -5.42 5.95
C ALA A 86 9.30 -6.61 6.21
N ASP A 87 9.48 -7.23 7.37
CA ASP A 87 8.63 -8.28 7.92
C ASP A 87 7.96 -7.70 9.17
N MET A 88 6.63 -7.73 9.20
CA MET A 88 5.84 -7.15 10.28
C MET A 88 4.82 -8.15 10.80
N ASP A 89 4.69 -8.24 12.11
CA ASP A 89 3.61 -8.96 12.79
C ASP A 89 2.74 -7.94 13.52
N ILE A 90 1.43 -7.97 13.26
CA ILE A 90 0.46 -7.01 13.79
C ILE A 90 -0.64 -7.78 14.53
N ILE A 91 -0.95 -7.33 15.74
CA ILE A 91 -2.12 -7.73 16.53
C ILE A 91 -2.91 -6.45 16.82
N ASN A 92 -4.21 -6.43 16.52
CA ASN A 92 -5.04 -5.23 16.63
C ASN A 92 -5.53 -4.97 18.06
N GLU A 93 -5.93 -6.02 18.81
CA GLU A 93 -6.48 -5.88 20.16
C GLU A 93 -5.89 -6.89 21.17
N PRO A 94 -5.19 -6.44 22.23
CA PRO A 94 -4.60 -5.11 22.37
C PRO A 94 -3.54 -4.89 21.28
N MET A 95 -3.35 -3.64 20.86
CA MET A 95 -2.42 -3.34 19.78
C MET A 95 -1.00 -3.79 20.15
N SER A 96 -0.38 -4.58 19.27
CA SER A 96 1.02 -4.96 19.37
C SER A 96 1.61 -5.13 17.98
N LEU A 97 2.85 -4.70 17.82
CA LEU A 97 3.58 -4.72 16.56
C LEU A 97 5.00 -5.27 16.82
N TYR A 98 5.44 -6.14 15.93
CA TYR A 98 6.85 -6.44 15.73
C TYR A 98 7.21 -6.08 14.29
N GLN A 99 8.38 -5.51 14.09
CA GLN A 99 8.87 -5.13 12.77
C GLN A 99 10.36 -5.40 12.67
N ASP A 100 10.78 -6.08 11.61
CA ASP A 100 12.17 -6.23 11.19
C ASP A 100 12.29 -5.68 9.77
N MET A 101 13.21 -4.75 9.55
CA MET A 101 13.41 -4.14 8.24
C MET A 101 14.88 -3.92 7.89
N SER A 102 15.19 -4.08 6.61
CA SER A 102 16.48 -3.75 6.01
C SER A 102 16.29 -2.71 4.92
N ILE A 103 17.10 -1.65 4.98
CA ILE A 103 17.14 -0.55 4.01
C ILE A 103 18.51 -0.56 3.35
N ASP A 104 18.54 -0.78 2.04
CA ASP A 104 19.72 -0.72 1.19
C ASP A 104 19.66 0.54 0.33
N MET A 105 20.51 1.52 0.64
CA MET A 105 20.64 2.76 -0.11
C MET A 105 21.91 2.77 -0.95
N ASN A 106 21.78 3.26 -2.19
CA ASN A 106 22.86 3.39 -3.15
C ASN A 106 22.81 4.75 -3.84
N MET A 107 23.93 5.47 -3.84
CA MET A 107 24.11 6.74 -4.54
C MET A 107 25.51 6.79 -5.15
N GLY A 108 25.62 6.50 -6.45
CA GLY A 108 26.91 6.39 -7.13
C GLY A 108 27.81 5.31 -6.50
N ASP A 109 28.94 5.72 -5.93
CA ASP A 109 29.87 4.82 -5.23
C ASP A 109 29.52 4.63 -3.73
N PHE A 110 28.59 5.42 -3.19
CA PHE A 110 28.14 5.31 -1.81
C PHE A 110 27.09 4.19 -1.67
N ARG A 111 27.34 3.26 -0.75
CA ARG A 111 26.44 2.18 -0.38
C ARG A 111 26.25 2.21 1.13
N GLN A 112 25.01 2.18 1.58
CA GLN A 112 24.65 2.07 2.98
C GLN A 112 23.59 1.00 3.15
N ASN A 113 23.79 0.11 4.11
CA ASN A 113 22.77 -0.81 4.58
C ASN A 113 22.45 -0.45 6.03
N VAL A 114 21.16 -0.32 6.35
CA VAL A 114 20.65 -0.08 7.70
C VAL A 114 19.63 -1.16 8.00
N ALA A 115 19.86 -1.91 9.06
CA ALA A 115 18.86 -2.80 9.63
C ALA A 115 18.20 -2.09 10.83
N MET A 116 16.89 -2.25 10.97
CA MET A 116 16.11 -1.76 12.09
C MET A 116 15.17 -2.87 12.54
N GLU A 117 15.09 -3.08 13.85
CA GLU A 117 14.16 -4.02 14.47
C GLU A 117 13.38 -3.25 15.52
N SER A 118 12.08 -3.49 15.68
CA SER A 118 11.29 -2.82 16.70
C SER A 118 10.18 -3.69 17.27
N TYR A 119 9.85 -3.40 18.53
CA TYR A 119 8.73 -4.00 19.26
C TYR A 119 7.88 -2.88 19.83
N PHE A 120 6.59 -2.90 19.55
CA PHE A 120 5.58 -2.08 20.22
C PHE A 120 4.63 -3.03 20.93
N THR A 121 4.65 -3.01 22.25
CA THR A 121 3.82 -3.88 23.11
C THR A 121 3.45 -3.13 24.38
N GLU A 122 2.63 -3.71 25.24
CA GLU A 122 2.35 -3.17 26.58
C GLU A 122 3.61 -2.90 27.43
N ASP A 123 4.74 -3.57 27.15
CA ASP A 123 6.01 -3.38 27.86
C ASP A 123 6.74 -2.07 27.45
N GLY A 124 6.31 -1.47 26.34
CA GLY A 124 6.84 -0.24 25.75
C GLY A 124 7.13 -0.35 24.25
N PHE A 125 7.71 0.72 23.71
CA PHE A 125 8.24 0.77 22.35
C PHE A 125 9.77 0.70 22.38
N PHE A 126 10.33 -0.29 21.68
CA PHE A 126 11.75 -0.59 21.62
C PHE A 126 12.20 -0.58 20.17
N VAL A 127 13.32 0.08 19.88
CA VAL A 127 13.89 0.16 18.53
C VAL A 127 15.37 -0.17 18.60
N TYR A 128 15.81 -1.09 17.76
CA TYR A 128 17.20 -1.38 17.51
C TYR A 128 17.73 -0.49 16.40
N ASP A 129 18.84 0.20 16.69
CA ASP A 129 19.58 0.96 15.71
C ASP A 129 20.90 0.22 15.39
N SER A 130 21.00 -0.32 14.18
CA SER A 130 22.21 -1.03 13.71
C SER A 130 23.44 -0.13 13.59
N THR A 131 23.28 1.20 13.52
CA THR A 131 24.39 2.14 13.43
C THR A 131 25.10 2.29 14.79
N THR A 132 24.35 2.26 15.88
CA THR A 132 24.85 2.32 17.25
C THR A 132 25.00 0.93 17.90
N ASN A 133 24.37 -0.09 17.31
CA ASN A 133 24.21 -1.44 17.86
C ASN A 133 23.58 -1.42 19.25
N GLN A 134 22.54 -0.62 19.43
CA GLN A 134 21.86 -0.43 20.71
C GLN A 134 20.35 -0.51 20.55
N TRP A 135 19.71 -1.06 21.58
CA TRP A 135 18.27 -0.96 21.77
C TRP A 135 17.96 0.34 22.50
N ALA A 136 17.07 1.13 21.93
CA ALA A 136 16.51 2.31 22.56
C ALA A 136 15.08 2.02 22.99
N LYS A 137 14.71 2.44 24.19
CA LYS A 137 13.33 2.42 24.69
C LYS A 137 12.75 3.82 24.62
N MET A 138 11.55 3.95 24.06
CA MET A 138 10.81 5.20 24.08
C MET A 138 10.44 5.57 25.53
N PRO A 139 10.60 6.84 25.95
CA PRO A 139 10.17 7.29 27.26
C PRO A 139 8.68 7.01 27.51
N GLU A 140 8.35 6.59 28.72
CA GLU A 140 6.98 6.15 29.09
C GLU A 140 5.90 7.21 28.82
N GLU A 141 6.22 8.49 29.04
CA GLU A 141 5.30 9.60 28.77
C GLU A 141 4.92 9.68 27.29
N MET A 142 5.91 9.58 26.40
CA MET A 142 5.69 9.57 24.94
C MET A 142 4.98 8.29 24.50
N PHE A 143 5.37 7.14 25.06
CA PHE A 143 4.73 5.87 24.74
C PHE A 143 3.23 5.88 25.07
N ASN A 144 2.84 6.43 26.22
CA ASN A 144 1.44 6.55 26.61
C ASN A 144 0.65 7.50 25.70
N GLU A 145 1.28 8.53 25.16
CA GLU A 145 0.66 9.43 24.17
C GLU A 145 0.45 8.72 22.83
N VAL A 146 1.47 8.02 22.33
CA VAL A 146 1.37 7.20 21.11
C VAL A 146 0.30 6.13 21.25
N MET A 147 0.24 5.43 22.38
CA MET A 147 -0.77 4.39 22.62
C MET A 147 -2.19 4.96 22.56
N GLN A 148 -2.43 6.12 23.15
CA GLN A 148 -3.74 6.78 23.09
C GLN A 148 -4.14 7.14 21.65
N LEU A 149 -3.20 7.67 20.85
CA LEU A 149 -3.45 7.98 19.45
C LEU A 149 -3.68 6.72 18.61
N SER A 150 -2.93 5.67 18.87
CA SER A 150 -3.06 4.40 18.16
C SER A 150 -4.42 3.75 18.42
N GLU A 151 -4.91 3.72 19.67
CA GLU A 151 -6.24 3.21 20.00
C GLU A 151 -7.35 3.92 19.21
N GLU A 152 -7.20 5.22 18.91
CA GLU A 152 -8.15 6.01 18.13
C GLU A 152 -8.11 5.69 16.62
N GLN A 153 -7.01 5.11 16.10
CA GLN A 153 -6.79 4.83 14.66
C GLN A 153 -6.88 3.33 14.28
N THR A 154 -7.24 2.45 15.20
CA THR A 154 -7.16 0.98 15.04
C THR A 154 -8.11 0.35 14.02
N ASP A 155 -9.09 1.07 13.47
CA ASP A 155 -10.07 0.47 12.55
C ASP A 155 -9.46 0.22 11.15
N PRO A 156 -9.10 -1.03 10.79
CA PRO A 156 -8.46 -1.34 9.51
C PRO A 156 -9.41 -1.08 8.33
N SER A 157 -10.71 -0.97 8.58
CA SER A 157 -11.70 -0.64 7.57
C SER A 157 -11.66 0.83 7.15
N VAL A 158 -11.05 1.72 7.94
CA VAL A 158 -10.88 3.13 7.58
C VAL A 158 -10.06 3.23 6.28
N GLN A 159 -8.91 2.56 6.22
CA GLN A 159 -8.06 2.57 5.03
C GLN A 159 -8.71 1.94 3.79
N LEU A 160 -9.63 0.98 3.98
CA LEU A 160 -10.41 0.44 2.86
C LEU A 160 -11.57 1.35 2.49
N ASN A 161 -12.22 2.01 3.44
CA ASN A 161 -13.32 2.96 3.19
C ASN A 161 -12.88 4.13 2.32
N GLN A 162 -11.63 4.54 2.43
CA GLN A 162 -10.97 5.52 1.59
C GLN A 162 -11.05 5.21 0.09
N PHE A 163 -10.95 3.92 -0.27
CA PHE A 163 -11.06 3.49 -1.67
C PHE A 163 -12.49 3.52 -2.20
N LYS A 164 -13.50 3.69 -1.34
CA LYS A 164 -14.91 3.60 -1.72
C LYS A 164 -15.30 4.61 -2.80
N GLU A 165 -14.70 5.80 -2.77
CA GLU A 165 -14.94 6.85 -3.77
C GLU A 165 -14.35 6.52 -5.14
N PHE A 166 -13.38 5.61 -5.19
CA PHE A 166 -12.64 5.20 -6.38
C PHE A 166 -13.00 3.80 -6.86
N VAL A 167 -13.94 3.10 -6.20
CA VAL A 167 -14.36 1.73 -6.56
C VAL A 167 -14.73 1.62 -8.03
N ASP A 168 -15.45 2.60 -8.57
CA ASP A 168 -15.88 2.61 -9.98
C ASP A 168 -14.71 2.74 -10.98
N ASP A 169 -13.53 3.17 -10.54
CA ASP A 169 -12.33 3.33 -11.37
C ASP A 169 -11.49 2.04 -11.45
N PHE A 170 -11.82 1.01 -10.65
CA PHE A 170 -11.13 -0.28 -10.68
C PHE A 170 -11.60 -1.13 -11.86
N SER A 171 -10.63 -1.70 -12.57
CA SER A 171 -10.89 -2.89 -13.38
C SER A 171 -11.01 -4.12 -12.48
N PHE A 172 -11.98 -4.97 -12.80
CA PHE A 172 -12.35 -6.11 -11.97
C PHE A 172 -12.16 -7.42 -12.73
N GLN A 173 -11.17 -8.20 -12.29
CA GLN A 173 -10.83 -9.50 -12.85
C GLN A 173 -10.92 -10.59 -11.79
N GLN A 174 -10.95 -11.85 -12.22
CA GLN A 174 -10.90 -12.99 -11.31
C GLN A 174 -10.11 -14.16 -11.91
N ASN A 175 -9.57 -14.97 -11.01
CA ASN A 175 -9.09 -16.32 -11.31
C ASN A 175 -9.83 -17.34 -10.42
N SER A 176 -9.39 -18.58 -10.39
CA SER A 176 -10.01 -19.67 -9.62
C SER A 176 -9.96 -19.51 -8.10
N THR A 177 -9.06 -18.67 -7.57
CA THR A 177 -8.87 -18.48 -6.12
C THR A 177 -9.06 -17.04 -5.66
N GLU A 178 -8.96 -16.06 -6.56
CA GLU A 178 -8.88 -14.65 -6.21
C GLU A 178 -9.78 -13.76 -7.09
N TYR A 179 -10.26 -12.69 -6.48
CA TYR A 179 -10.64 -11.47 -7.16
C TYR A 179 -9.42 -10.55 -7.29
N ILE A 180 -9.28 -9.90 -8.45
CA ILE A 180 -8.15 -9.02 -8.75
C ILE A 180 -8.73 -7.66 -9.12
N LEU A 181 -8.51 -6.69 -8.25
CA LEU A 181 -8.91 -5.30 -8.43
C LEU A 181 -7.69 -4.52 -8.89
N THR A 182 -7.77 -3.84 -10.03
CA THR A 182 -6.67 -3.05 -10.58
C THR A 182 -7.11 -1.64 -10.90
N LEU A 183 -6.51 -0.67 -10.21
CA LEU A 183 -6.64 0.75 -10.48
C LEU A 183 -5.41 1.20 -11.29
N LYS A 184 -5.66 1.78 -12.47
CA LYS A 184 -4.61 2.41 -13.29
C LYS A 184 -5.04 3.82 -13.61
N THR A 185 -4.28 4.79 -13.12
CA THR A 185 -4.66 6.20 -13.27
C THR A 185 -3.43 7.07 -13.50
N SER A 186 -3.67 8.25 -14.07
CA SER A 186 -2.69 9.31 -14.36
C SER A 186 -3.40 10.67 -14.27
N GLY A 187 -2.73 11.72 -13.78
CA GLY A 187 -3.23 13.10 -13.82
C GLY A 187 -3.80 13.63 -12.49
N GLU A 188 -4.49 14.77 -12.53
CA GLU A 188 -4.79 15.58 -11.32
C GLU A 188 -5.66 14.88 -10.26
N LYS A 189 -6.60 14.02 -10.65
CA LYS A 189 -7.42 13.22 -9.72
C LYS A 189 -6.62 12.25 -8.84
N LEU A 190 -5.35 12.03 -9.20
CA LEU A 190 -4.47 11.06 -8.57
C LEU A 190 -3.85 11.60 -7.29
N LEU A 191 -3.71 12.94 -7.15
CA LEU A 191 -3.22 13.55 -5.91
C LEU A 191 -4.17 13.26 -4.75
N ASP A 192 -5.48 13.38 -4.98
CA ASP A 192 -6.49 13.06 -3.96
C ASP A 192 -6.42 11.58 -3.56
N ILE A 193 -6.28 10.67 -4.54
CA ILE A 193 -6.11 9.23 -4.29
C ILE A 193 -4.85 8.99 -3.45
N VAL A 194 -3.70 9.52 -3.86
CA VAL A 194 -2.43 9.26 -3.17
C VAL A 194 -2.37 9.91 -1.79
N LYS A 195 -2.98 11.09 -1.60
CA LYS A 195 -3.17 11.66 -0.26
C LYS A 195 -3.94 10.69 0.63
N GLU A 196 -5.04 10.15 0.13
CA GLU A 196 -5.84 9.21 0.88
C GLU A 196 -5.07 7.90 1.18
N LEU A 197 -4.37 7.34 0.19
CA LEU A 197 -3.56 6.11 0.34
C LEU A 197 -2.37 6.27 1.29
N SER A 198 -1.78 7.46 1.31
CA SER A 198 -0.64 7.75 2.16
C SER A 198 -1.06 8.13 3.58
N GLY A 199 -2.37 8.27 3.81
CA GLY A 199 -2.95 8.74 5.06
C GLY A 199 -2.31 10.05 5.51
N ASP A 200 -2.00 10.12 6.80
CA ASP A 200 -1.38 11.29 7.41
C ASP A 200 0.06 11.54 6.91
N MET A 201 0.73 10.59 6.24
CA MET A 201 2.12 10.77 5.81
C MET A 201 2.30 11.87 4.74
N LEU A 202 1.22 12.21 4.02
CA LEU A 202 1.19 13.33 3.06
C LEU A 202 0.29 14.48 3.55
N ASP A 203 0.07 14.59 4.86
CA ASP A 203 -0.70 15.68 5.45
C ASP A 203 -0.03 17.04 5.18
N GLU A 204 -0.83 18.02 4.75
CA GLU A 204 -0.40 19.39 4.43
C GLU A 204 0.36 20.07 5.59
N GLU A 205 0.01 19.76 6.84
CA GLU A 205 0.69 20.27 8.03
C GLU A 205 2.08 19.64 8.23
N LEU A 206 2.30 18.41 7.77
CA LEU A 206 3.56 17.69 7.93
C LEU A 206 4.55 17.97 6.78
N ILE A 207 4.07 17.95 5.53
CA ILE A 207 4.94 18.12 4.36
C ILE A 207 4.91 19.53 3.77
N GLY A 208 3.95 20.36 4.17
CA GLY A 208 3.82 21.75 3.74
C GLY A 208 3.11 21.90 2.39
N GLU A 209 2.21 22.89 2.35
CA GLU A 209 1.36 23.21 1.18
C GLU A 209 2.17 23.44 -0.12
N GLU A 210 3.35 24.05 -0.01
CA GLU A 210 4.21 24.33 -1.16
C GLU A 210 4.77 23.06 -1.82
N ILE A 211 5.17 22.07 -1.01
CA ILE A 211 5.69 20.79 -1.52
C ILE A 211 4.58 20.00 -2.21
N LEU A 212 3.39 19.99 -1.62
CA LEU A 212 2.21 19.36 -2.20
C LEU A 212 1.75 20.00 -3.50
N ASN A 213 1.70 21.32 -3.56
CA ASN A 213 1.30 22.05 -4.78
C ASN A 213 2.28 21.85 -5.94
N ASN A 214 3.54 21.56 -5.63
CA ASN A 214 4.58 21.29 -6.62
C ASN A 214 4.70 19.80 -6.98
N MET A 215 3.89 18.94 -6.37
CA MET A 215 3.86 17.51 -6.64
C MET A 215 2.90 17.21 -7.80
N ASN A 216 3.37 16.40 -8.74
CA ASN A 216 2.57 15.89 -9.85
C ASN A 216 2.76 14.38 -9.97
N ILE A 217 1.67 13.63 -9.97
CA ILE A 217 1.74 12.17 -10.06
C ILE A 217 1.47 11.75 -11.50
N GLU A 218 2.49 11.20 -12.15
CA GLU A 218 2.42 10.79 -13.55
C GLU A 218 1.68 9.48 -13.73
N GLN A 219 1.88 8.53 -12.80
CA GLN A 219 1.31 7.19 -12.91
C GLN A 219 1.11 6.57 -11.52
N LEU A 220 -0.04 5.92 -11.35
CA LEU A 220 -0.31 4.96 -10.28
C LEU A 220 -0.93 3.70 -10.86
N ASP A 221 -0.23 2.57 -10.68
CA ASP A 221 -0.79 1.24 -10.87
C ASP A 221 -0.92 0.59 -9.49
N TYR A 222 -2.15 0.33 -9.05
CA TYR A 222 -2.44 -0.33 -7.77
C TYR A 222 -3.25 -1.60 -8.03
N ILE A 223 -2.77 -2.73 -7.52
CA ILE A 223 -3.37 -4.05 -7.72
C ILE A 223 -3.59 -4.70 -6.37
N MET A 224 -4.84 -5.02 -6.07
CA MET A 224 -5.24 -5.75 -4.87
C MET A 224 -5.73 -7.14 -5.26
N HIS A 225 -5.16 -8.16 -4.63
CA HIS A 225 -5.57 -9.55 -4.75
C HIS A 225 -6.36 -9.94 -3.50
N ILE A 226 -7.59 -10.38 -3.70
CA ILE A 226 -8.55 -10.69 -2.64
C ILE A 226 -8.91 -12.17 -2.74
N ASP A 227 -8.71 -12.90 -1.66
CA ASP A 227 -9.04 -14.31 -1.57
C ASP A 227 -10.57 -14.53 -1.65
N LYS A 228 -11.02 -15.47 -2.50
CA LYS A 228 -12.45 -15.70 -2.73
C LYS A 228 -13.18 -16.36 -1.55
N GLU A 229 -12.46 -17.03 -0.66
CA GLU A 229 -13.07 -17.75 0.47
C GLU A 229 -13.26 -16.80 1.66
N THR A 230 -12.22 -16.03 1.98
CA THR A 230 -12.16 -15.15 3.15
C THR A 230 -12.58 -13.72 2.85
N PHE A 231 -12.51 -13.29 1.59
CA PHE A 231 -12.65 -11.90 1.15
C PHE A 231 -11.60 -10.96 1.76
N LEU A 232 -10.46 -11.49 2.22
CA LEU A 232 -9.36 -10.67 2.73
C LEU A 232 -8.31 -10.45 1.64
N PRO A 233 -7.64 -9.28 1.62
CA PRO A 233 -6.51 -9.07 0.73
C PRO A 233 -5.36 -10.00 1.14
N ASN A 234 -4.79 -10.72 0.17
CA ASN A 234 -3.61 -11.56 0.39
C ASN A 234 -2.34 -10.90 -0.17
N LYS A 235 -2.49 -10.01 -1.16
CA LYS A 235 -1.38 -9.32 -1.79
C LYS A 235 -1.81 -7.97 -2.34
N VAL A 236 -0.93 -6.98 -2.20
CA VAL A 236 -1.06 -5.66 -2.83
C VAL A 236 0.24 -5.37 -3.58
N ASP A 237 0.11 -4.97 -4.85
CA ASP A 237 1.22 -4.45 -5.64
C ASP A 237 0.92 -3.00 -6.04
N MET A 238 1.91 -2.12 -5.86
CA MET A 238 1.80 -0.70 -6.21
C MET A 238 3.00 -0.29 -7.06
N LYS A 239 2.75 0.54 -8.08
CA LYS A 239 3.78 1.30 -8.78
C LYS A 239 3.37 2.74 -8.86
N LEU A 240 4.24 3.64 -8.43
CA LEU A 240 4.02 5.07 -8.39
C LEU A 240 5.16 5.77 -9.12
N THR A 241 4.82 6.69 -10.01
CA THR A 241 5.77 7.64 -10.59
C THR A 241 5.28 9.04 -10.28
N MET A 242 6.08 9.80 -9.57
CA MET A 242 5.78 11.17 -9.18
C MET A 242 6.93 12.11 -9.54
N LYS A 243 6.58 13.36 -9.76
CA LYS A 243 7.49 14.45 -10.04
C LYS A 243 7.24 15.59 -9.09
N MET A 244 8.31 16.27 -8.69
CA MET A 244 8.25 17.41 -7.81
C MET A 244 9.14 18.52 -8.35
N ALA A 245 8.59 19.72 -8.51
CA ALA A 245 9.38 20.90 -8.86
C ALA A 245 9.99 21.52 -7.60
N MET A 246 11.32 21.69 -7.56
CA MET A 246 12.03 22.35 -6.46
C MET A 246 13.11 23.30 -6.99
N GLU A 247 13.02 24.58 -6.66
CA GLU A 247 14.06 25.61 -6.90
C GLU A 247 14.76 25.59 -8.28
N GLY A 248 14.02 25.32 -9.35
CA GLY A 248 14.54 25.31 -10.73
C GLY A 248 14.97 23.93 -11.25
N ASP A 249 14.85 22.90 -10.43
CA ASP A 249 15.00 21.50 -10.79
C ASP A 249 13.69 20.71 -10.66
N GLU A 250 13.63 19.57 -11.34
CA GLU A 250 12.56 18.58 -11.26
C GLU A 250 13.14 17.29 -10.67
N ILE A 251 12.54 16.84 -9.57
CA ILE A 251 12.84 15.57 -8.93
C ILE A 251 11.84 14.54 -9.45
N THR A 252 12.31 13.41 -9.95
CA THR A 252 11.46 12.26 -10.31
C THR A 252 11.68 11.14 -9.31
N ILE A 253 10.59 10.62 -8.75
CA ILE A 253 10.58 9.46 -7.84
C ILE A 253 9.78 8.35 -8.53
N GLN A 254 10.39 7.18 -8.65
CA GLN A 254 9.75 5.95 -9.11
C GLN A 254 9.77 4.96 -7.98
N GLN A 255 8.62 4.45 -7.58
CA GLN A 255 8.46 3.51 -6.49
C GLN A 255 7.70 2.28 -6.97
N SER A 256 8.16 1.10 -6.54
CA SER A 256 7.46 -0.17 -6.69
C SER A 256 7.36 -0.82 -5.31
N THR A 257 6.17 -1.23 -4.92
CA THR A 257 5.92 -1.89 -3.63
C THR A 257 5.15 -3.19 -3.86
N SER A 258 5.51 -4.24 -3.14
CA SER A 258 4.79 -5.49 -3.07
C SER A 258 4.61 -5.86 -1.60
N ALA A 259 3.37 -6.05 -1.18
CA ALA A 259 2.97 -6.36 0.19
C ALA A 259 2.18 -7.66 0.16
N THR A 260 2.55 -8.63 1.01
CA THR A 260 1.86 -9.92 1.13
C THR A 260 1.39 -10.13 2.55
N TYR A 261 0.11 -10.46 2.71
CA TYR A 261 -0.53 -10.73 3.99
C TYR A 261 -0.59 -12.24 4.22
N THR A 262 -0.10 -12.68 5.36
CA THR A 262 -0.08 -14.08 5.78
C THR A 262 -0.45 -14.21 7.25
N ASN A 263 -0.54 -15.46 7.75
CA ASN A 263 -0.82 -15.76 9.16
C ASN A 263 -2.03 -15.01 9.77
N ILE A 264 -3.06 -14.80 8.94
CA ILE A 264 -4.27 -14.07 9.31
C ILE A 264 -4.94 -14.75 10.50
N ASN A 265 -5.21 -13.96 11.54
CA ASN A 265 -5.77 -14.36 12.84
C ASN A 265 -5.03 -15.53 13.50
N GLY A 266 -3.74 -15.68 13.19
CA GLY A 266 -2.88 -16.76 13.70
C GLY A 266 -1.90 -16.34 14.80
N LEU A 267 -1.69 -15.04 15.01
CA LEU A 267 -0.83 -14.52 16.07
C LEU A 267 -1.64 -14.31 17.35
N GLU A 268 -1.20 -14.92 18.46
CA GLU A 268 -1.83 -14.76 19.78
C GLU A 268 -1.18 -13.66 20.61
N LYS A 269 0.15 -13.49 20.51
CA LYS A 269 0.92 -12.51 21.28
C LYS A 269 2.26 -12.21 20.63
N ILE A 270 2.68 -10.94 20.72
CA ILE A 270 4.05 -10.49 20.45
C ILE A 270 4.73 -10.23 21.80
N THR A 271 5.92 -10.79 22.01
CA THR A 271 6.66 -10.66 23.27
C THR A 271 8.03 -10.06 23.01
N VAL A 272 8.40 -9.05 23.80
CA VAL A 272 9.74 -8.47 23.77
C VAL A 272 10.74 -9.48 24.34
N PRO A 273 11.83 -9.80 23.64
CA PRO A 273 12.88 -10.67 24.18
C PRO A 273 13.49 -10.09 25.45
N GLN A 274 13.79 -10.93 26.44
CA GLN A 274 14.33 -10.48 27.72
C GLN A 274 15.64 -9.68 27.56
N GLU A 275 16.46 -10.03 26.57
CA GLU A 275 17.69 -9.29 26.29
C GLU A 275 17.45 -7.85 25.84
N VAL A 276 16.33 -7.56 25.18
CA VAL A 276 15.95 -6.20 24.79
C VAL A 276 15.53 -5.41 26.02
N LEU A 277 14.70 -6.02 26.88
CA LEU A 277 14.26 -5.41 28.14
C LEU A 277 15.45 -5.03 29.04
N ASP A 278 16.44 -5.92 29.15
CA ASP A 278 17.57 -5.76 30.05
C ASP A 278 18.64 -4.78 29.51
N ASN A 279 18.78 -4.66 28.18
CA ASN A 279 19.86 -3.88 27.55
C ASN A 279 19.40 -2.58 26.89
N SER A 280 18.10 -2.33 26.80
CA SER A 280 17.59 -1.07 26.25
C SER A 280 17.99 0.13 27.11
N VAL A 281 18.26 1.25 26.44
CA VAL A 281 18.51 2.55 27.08
C VAL A 281 17.40 3.52 26.74
N ASP A 282 17.05 4.41 27.67
CA ASP A 282 16.06 5.45 27.37
C ASP A 282 16.54 6.31 26.20
N ALA A 283 15.70 6.42 25.17
CA ALA A 283 15.97 7.28 24.03
C ALA A 283 16.03 8.73 24.49
N GLN A 284 17.12 9.43 24.13
CA GLN A 284 17.28 10.85 24.39
C GLN A 284 16.81 11.62 23.16
N TYR A 285 15.64 12.23 23.24
CA TYR A 285 15.11 13.16 22.23
C TYR A 285 15.26 14.61 22.70
#